data_AF-A0A356T2X5-F1
#
_entry.id   AF-A0A356T2X5-F1
#
_cell.length_a   1.000
_cell.length_b   1.000
_cell.length_c   1.000
_cell.angle_alpha   90.00
_cell.angle_beta   90.00
_cell.angle_gamma   90.00
#
_symmetry.space_group_name_H-M   'P 1'
#
loop_
_entity.id
_entity.type
_entity.pdbx_description
1 polymer ?
#
loop_
_entity_poly.entity_id
_entity_poly.type
_entity_poly.pdbx_seq_one_letter_code
_entity_poly.pdbx_strand_id
1 'polypeptide(L)'
;DGLEAIAARAGRPLLITEVGYKSIEGTEVHPHEWPERLGRPAVSEAAQARAYRRLFASISGRERVAGLYVWKWFTDPDTDEEGPHGFSPRDKLAEAVLRSAYHPRCR
;
A
#
# COMPACT_ATOMS: atom_id res chain seq x y z
N ASP A 1 -11.59 17.72 -1.71
CA ASP A 1 -11.10 16.38 -1.32
C ASP A 1 -12.05 15.79 -0.28
N GLY A 2 -12.41 14.51 -0.39
CA GLY A 2 -13.32 13.82 0.52
C GLY A 2 -12.68 13.37 1.85
N LEU A 3 -11.40 12.98 1.85
CA LEU A 3 -10.73 12.50 3.07
C LEU A 3 -10.52 13.64 4.07
N GLU A 4 -9.97 14.76 3.61
CA GLU A 4 -9.79 15.98 4.39
C GLU A 4 -11.13 16.52 4.93
N ALA A 5 -12.20 16.46 4.13
CA ALA A 5 -13.54 16.88 4.56
C ALA A 5 -14.11 15.98 5.65
N ILE A 6 -13.90 14.66 5.57
CA ILE A 6 -14.30 13.70 6.62
C ILE A 6 -13.56 14.01 7.92
N ALA A 7 -12.24 14.20 7.85
CA ALA A 7 -11.42 14.53 9.01
C ALA A 7 -11.84 15.86 9.66
N ALA A 8 -12.09 16.89 8.83
CA ALA A 8 -12.56 18.20 9.28
C ALA A 8 -13.93 18.11 9.97
N ARG A 9 -14.90 17.40 9.37
CA ARG A 9 -16.24 17.21 9.96
C ARG A 9 -16.20 16.44 11.28
N ALA A 10 -15.29 15.46 11.40
CA ALA A 10 -15.12 14.70 12.62
C ALA A 10 -14.32 15.45 13.70
N GLY A 11 -13.63 16.54 13.34
CA GLY A 11 -12.71 17.24 14.25
C GLY A 11 -11.53 16.37 14.69
N ARG A 12 -11.15 15.37 13.89
CA ARG A 12 -10.14 14.36 14.24
C ARG A 12 -9.23 14.04 13.04
N PRO A 13 -7.95 13.73 13.26
CA PRO A 13 -7.08 13.20 12.21
C PRO A 13 -7.64 11.89 11.64
N LEU A 14 -7.34 11.63 10.38
CA LEU A 14 -7.73 10.43 9.65
C LEU A 14 -6.56 9.44 9.60
N LEU A 15 -6.84 8.19 9.95
CA LEU A 15 -5.90 7.08 9.82
C LEU A 15 -6.47 6.08 8.83
N ILE A 16 -5.69 5.72 7.81
CA ILE A 16 -6.10 4.69 6.85
C ILE A 16 -5.69 3.34 7.41
N THR A 17 -6.65 2.54 7.86
CA THR A 17 -6.36 1.32 8.61
C THR A 17 -5.82 0.20 7.77
N GLU A 18 -6.08 0.19 6.45
CA GLU A 18 -5.55 -0.82 5.53
C GLU A 18 -5.33 -0.20 4.14
N VAL A 19 -4.12 -0.38 3.60
CA VAL A 19 -3.81 -0.18 2.18
C VAL A 19 -2.88 -1.28 1.72
N GLY A 20 -3.19 -1.90 0.58
CA GLY A 20 -2.36 -2.95 0.01
C GLY A 20 -2.45 -2.98 -1.51
N TYR A 21 -1.34 -3.35 -2.14
CA TYR A 21 -1.26 -3.60 -3.57
C TYR A 21 -0.63 -4.96 -3.80
N LYS A 22 -1.17 -5.72 -4.74
CA LYS A 22 -0.63 -7.00 -5.19
C LYS A 22 0.58 -6.77 -6.09
N SER A 23 1.46 -7.74 -6.17
CA SER A 23 2.61 -7.72 -7.08
C SER A 23 2.23 -8.15 -8.50
N ILE A 24 1.28 -7.45 -9.10
CA ILE A 24 0.73 -7.76 -10.44
C ILE A 24 0.56 -6.48 -11.28
N GLU A 25 0.58 -6.62 -12.60
CA GLU A 25 0.19 -5.51 -13.49
C GLU A 25 -1.26 -5.09 -13.25
N GLY A 26 -1.52 -3.77 -13.28
CA GLY A 26 -2.84 -3.19 -13.05
C GLY A 26 -3.34 -3.28 -11.61
N THR A 27 -2.47 -3.56 -10.62
CA THR A 27 -2.86 -3.64 -9.20
C THR A 27 -3.56 -2.39 -8.67
N GLU A 28 -3.41 -1.23 -9.32
CA GLU A 28 -4.04 0.03 -8.95
C GLU A 28 -5.54 0.11 -9.31
N VAL A 29 -6.03 -0.72 -10.22
CA VAL A 29 -7.42 -0.65 -10.71
C VAL A 29 -8.38 -1.26 -9.68
N HIS A 30 -8.05 -2.45 -9.20
CA HIS A 30 -8.83 -3.18 -8.19
C HIS A 30 -7.91 -3.63 -7.04
N PRO A 31 -7.38 -2.69 -6.24
CA PRO A 31 -6.38 -3.02 -5.21
C PRO A 31 -6.94 -3.93 -4.12
N HIS A 32 -8.23 -3.82 -3.81
CA HIS A 32 -8.93 -4.59 -2.78
C HIS A 32 -9.29 -6.03 -3.19
N GLU A 33 -9.27 -6.35 -4.49
CA GLU A 33 -9.64 -7.70 -4.94
C GLU A 33 -8.54 -8.71 -4.64
N TRP A 34 -8.93 -9.89 -4.18
CA TRP A 34 -8.00 -10.98 -3.94
C TRP A 34 -7.44 -11.55 -5.26
N PRO A 35 -6.14 -11.94 -5.33
CA PRO A 35 -5.51 -12.42 -6.56
C PRO A 35 -6.28 -13.54 -7.27
N GLU A 36 -6.92 -14.42 -6.51
CA GLU A 36 -7.70 -15.57 -6.99
C GLU A 36 -8.91 -15.14 -7.85
N ARG A 37 -9.36 -13.89 -7.71
CA ARG A 37 -10.47 -13.32 -8.48
C ARG A 37 -10.04 -12.62 -9.76
N LEU A 38 -8.74 -12.38 -9.95
CA LEU A 38 -8.18 -11.58 -11.04
C LEU A 38 -7.75 -12.42 -12.26
N GLY A 39 -8.06 -13.72 -12.26
CA GLY A 39 -7.62 -14.65 -13.31
C GLY A 39 -6.14 -15.00 -13.17
N ARG A 40 -5.34 -14.73 -14.21
CA ARG A 40 -3.88 -14.96 -14.24
C ARG A 40 -3.12 -13.70 -14.65
N PRO A 41 -3.14 -12.64 -13.84
CA PRO A 41 -2.43 -11.41 -14.16
C PRO A 41 -0.92 -11.64 -14.12
N ALA A 42 -0.18 -10.89 -14.93
CA ALA A 42 1.27 -10.97 -14.94
C ALA A 42 1.85 -10.42 -13.63
N VAL A 43 2.79 -11.17 -13.02
CA VAL A 43 3.53 -10.72 -11.84
C VAL A 43 4.37 -9.50 -12.18
N SER A 44 4.32 -8.47 -11.33
CA SER A 44 5.10 -7.24 -11.48
C SER A 44 5.34 -6.56 -10.14
N GLU A 45 6.52 -6.74 -9.58
CA GLU A 45 6.98 -5.98 -8.40
C GLU A 45 7.08 -4.48 -8.70
N ALA A 46 7.43 -4.14 -9.94
CA ALA A 46 7.52 -2.76 -10.39
C ALA A 46 6.15 -2.06 -10.33
N ALA A 47 5.06 -2.75 -10.68
CA ALA A 47 3.71 -2.22 -10.56
C ALA A 47 3.35 -1.94 -9.10
N GLN A 48 3.60 -2.89 -8.20
CA GLN A 48 3.39 -2.70 -6.75
C GLN A 48 4.19 -1.51 -6.20
N ALA A 49 5.47 -1.40 -6.54
CA ALA A 49 6.32 -0.30 -6.11
C ALA A 49 5.84 1.05 -6.64
N ARG A 50 5.39 1.12 -7.91
CA ARG A 50 4.79 2.35 -8.48
C ARG A 50 3.51 2.72 -7.75
N ALA A 51 2.64 1.77 -7.43
CA ALA A 51 1.39 2.01 -6.72
C ALA A 51 1.65 2.62 -5.33
N TYR A 52 2.59 2.06 -4.56
CA TYR A 52 2.99 2.65 -3.27
C TYR A 52 3.60 4.04 -3.42
N ARG A 53 4.47 4.29 -4.41
CA ARG A 53 5.00 5.66 -4.66
C ARG A 53 3.88 6.66 -4.92
N ARG A 54 2.88 6.29 -5.72
CA ARG A 54 1.72 7.14 -6.01
C ARG A 54 0.86 7.37 -4.78
N LEU A 55 0.64 6.34 -3.96
CA LEU A 55 -0.06 6.46 -2.68
C LEU A 55 0.61 7.52 -1.80
N PHE A 56 1.91 7.38 -1.50
CA PHE A 56 2.62 8.34 -0.66
C PHE A 56 2.66 9.74 -1.26
N ALA A 57 2.87 9.86 -2.57
CA ALA A 57 2.81 11.16 -3.24
C ALA A 57 1.44 11.83 -3.11
N SER A 58 0.35 11.06 -3.13
CA SER A 58 -1.02 11.59 -3.06
C SER A 58 -1.44 12.05 -1.67
N ILE A 59 -0.85 11.47 -0.61
CA ILE A 59 -1.11 11.84 0.79
C ILE A 59 -0.05 12.81 1.35
N SER A 60 1.08 12.97 0.66
CA SER A 60 2.10 13.96 1.03
C SER A 60 1.50 15.36 1.10
N GLY A 61 1.73 16.07 2.20
CA GLY A 61 1.17 17.42 2.44
C GLY A 61 -0.29 17.45 2.89
N ARG A 62 -0.95 16.30 3.09
CA ARG A 62 -2.29 16.22 3.67
C ARG A 62 -2.23 16.20 5.20
N GLU A 63 -2.28 17.38 5.81
CA GLU A 63 -2.08 17.56 7.27
C GLU A 63 -3.06 16.78 8.14
N ARG A 64 -4.26 16.44 7.65
CA ARG A 64 -5.23 15.66 8.42
C ARG A 64 -5.07 14.15 8.26
N VAL A 65 -4.23 13.67 7.35
CA VAL A 65 -3.92 12.25 7.21
C VAL A 65 -2.77 11.92 8.16
N ALA A 66 -3.08 11.25 9.27
CA ALA A 66 -2.12 10.88 10.31
C ALA A 66 -1.19 9.73 9.89
N GLY A 67 -1.58 8.96 8.87
CA GLY A 67 -0.78 7.85 8.34
C GLY A 67 -1.65 6.72 7.79
N LEU A 68 -1.01 5.58 7.58
CA LEU A 68 -1.65 4.35 7.12
C LEU A 68 -0.97 3.10 7.66
N TYR A 69 -1.69 1.99 7.66
CA TYR A 69 -1.11 0.66 7.83
C TYR A 69 -1.11 -0.10 6.50
N VAL A 70 0.03 -0.73 6.21
CA VAL A 70 0.20 -1.54 5.00
C VAL A 70 -0.32 -2.95 5.25
N TRP A 71 -1.23 -3.39 4.39
CA TRP A 71 -1.62 -4.79 4.24
C TRP A 71 -0.70 -5.45 3.22
N LYS A 72 0.17 -6.39 3.60
CA LYS A 72 0.43 -6.88 4.96
C LYS A 72 1.87 -7.38 5.07
N TRP A 73 2.28 -7.68 6.29
CA TRP A 73 3.58 -8.28 6.57
C TRP A 73 3.38 -9.56 7.38
N PHE A 74 3.94 -10.67 6.91
CA PHE A 74 3.83 -11.94 7.60
C PHE A 74 4.83 -12.02 8.75
N THR A 75 4.40 -12.62 9.87
CA THR A 75 5.25 -12.86 11.05
C THR A 75 6.23 -13.99 10.83
N ASP A 76 5.88 -14.97 10.01
CA ASP A 76 6.77 -16.05 9.59
C ASP A 76 7.73 -15.53 8.49
N PRO A 77 9.05 -15.49 8.72
CA PRO A 77 10.02 -15.07 7.70
C PRO A 77 10.10 -16.05 6.52
N ASP A 78 9.73 -17.31 6.71
CA ASP A 78 9.91 -18.38 5.72
C ASP A 78 8.64 -18.69 4.91
N THR A 79 7.54 -17.99 5.19
CA THR A 79 6.25 -18.22 4.50
C THR A 79 6.29 -17.90 3.00
N ASP A 80 5.56 -18.71 2.24
CA ASP A 80 5.27 -18.54 0.82
C ASP A 80 3.76 -18.38 0.53
N GLU A 81 2.93 -18.15 1.57
CA GLU A 81 1.45 -18.16 1.53
C GLU A 81 0.82 -17.40 0.36
N GLU A 82 1.47 -16.32 -0.08
CA GLU A 82 0.99 -15.40 -1.11
C GLU A 82 1.75 -15.47 -2.43
N GLY A 83 2.86 -16.21 -2.45
CA GLY A 83 3.76 -16.32 -3.58
C GLY A 83 4.18 -14.97 -4.19
N PRO A 84 4.59 -14.98 -5.48
CA PRO A 84 5.13 -13.80 -6.14
C PRO A 84 4.08 -12.73 -6.48
N HIS A 85 2.78 -13.08 -6.47
CA HIS A 85 1.68 -12.20 -6.88
C HIS A 85 0.96 -11.51 -5.71
N GLY A 86 1.16 -11.98 -4.48
CA GLY A 86 0.40 -11.48 -3.34
C GLY A 86 0.74 -10.07 -2.89
N PHE A 87 0.13 -9.67 -1.78
CA PHE A 87 0.13 -8.32 -1.24
C PHE A 87 1.41 -7.97 -0.49
N SER A 88 2.07 -8.95 0.13
CA SER A 88 3.22 -8.64 0.96
C SER A 88 4.33 -7.99 0.12
N PRO A 89 4.84 -6.82 0.54
CA PRO A 89 5.91 -6.10 -0.15
C PRO A 89 7.30 -6.62 0.23
N ARG A 90 7.38 -7.52 1.23
CA ARG A 90 8.62 -8.08 1.76
C ARG A 90 9.44 -8.74 0.65
N ASP A 91 10.75 -8.47 0.65
CA ASP A 91 11.73 -8.94 -0.33
C ASP A 91 11.44 -8.55 -1.79
N LYS A 92 10.58 -7.55 -2.00
CA LYS A 92 10.21 -7.01 -3.31
C LYS A 92 10.60 -5.55 -3.45
N LEU A 93 10.55 -5.02 -4.67
CA LEU A 93 10.82 -3.59 -4.95
C LEU A 93 9.98 -2.61 -4.11
N ALA A 94 8.78 -3.01 -3.69
CA ALA A 94 7.91 -2.20 -2.85
C ALA A 94 8.45 -1.98 -1.44
N GLU A 95 9.22 -2.93 -0.89
CA GLU A 95 9.81 -2.80 0.45
C GLU A 95 10.69 -1.57 0.57
N ALA A 96 11.54 -1.31 -0.44
CA ALA A 96 12.40 -0.13 -0.46
C ALA A 96 11.59 1.18 -0.48
N VAL A 97 10.43 1.18 -1.13
CA VAL A 97 9.51 2.32 -1.13
C VAL A 97 8.94 2.55 0.28
N LEU A 98 8.51 1.49 0.95
CA LEU A 98 7.99 1.56 2.32
C LEU A 98 9.07 2.01 3.32
N ARG A 99 10.28 1.44 3.23
CA ARG A 99 11.42 1.84 4.08
C ARG A 99 11.73 3.32 3.94
N SER A 100 11.69 3.85 2.72
CA SER A 100 11.89 5.28 2.46
C SER A 100 10.74 6.11 3.05
N ALA A 101 9.49 5.74 2.77
CA ALA A 101 8.31 6.50 3.21
C ALA A 101 8.13 6.54 4.75
N TYR A 102 8.49 5.46 5.45
CA TYR A 102 8.41 5.38 6.91
C TYR A 102 9.71 5.84 7.61
N HIS A 103 10.73 6.25 6.85
CA HIS A 103 11.96 6.73 7.44
C HIS A 103 11.71 8.02 8.23
N PRO A 104 12.22 8.19 9.46
CA PRO A 104 11.92 9.37 10.30
C PRO A 104 12.28 10.73 9.70
N ARG A 105 13.16 10.75 8.69
CA ARG A 105 13.57 11.97 7.96
C ARG A 105 12.65 12.32 6.77
N CYS A 106 11.72 11.44 6.40
CA CYS A 106 10.68 11.71 5.43
C CYS A 106 9.42 12.12 6.21
N ARG A 107 9.37 13.39 6.63
CA ARG A 107 8.17 14.05 7.16
C ARG A 107 7.85 15.24 6.28
#